data_AF-A0AAE9ZWS6-F1
#
_entry.id   AF-A0AAE9ZWS6-F1
#
_cell.length_a   1.000
_cell.length_b   1.000
_cell.length_c   1.000
_cell.angle_alpha   90.00
_cell.angle_beta   90.00
_cell.angle_gamma   90.00
#
_symmetry.space_group_name_H-M   'P 1'
#
loop_
_entity.id
_entity.type
_entity.pdbx_description
1 polymer ?
#
loop_
_entity_poly.entity_id
_entity_poly.type
_entity_poly.pdbx_seq_one_letter_code
_entity_poly.pdbx_strand_id
1 'polypeptide(L)'
;MNCQRIQESFIDYQAGILPAHETANVREHLKTCLTCQREWADLQQTLLTLDKLPEPEPSPRLRANFYAMLDEAQADVDAPSPFALARSRIDSFFAALLPSRPALQFALTVAVLFAGVFLGMRLLPSPEPTIITQPDPATQQELADLRERVDSMDRLVSTQLLTQPANDRLQSVIAAFNENDSNDRTLAKLLNTLAFDPSVNVRLTALEALYAHVDRDPVRAGVINALGREPSPLVQVAMIDFVVASRDPQAGPALNRLKSDPGTVDVVREAARLAIAQL
;
A
#
# COMPACT_ATOMS: atom_id res chain seq x y z
N MET A 1 49.43 18.39 12.09
CA MET A 1 48.11 17.93 11.62
C MET A 1 47.74 18.74 10.39
N ASN A 2 47.16 18.11 9.36
CA ASN A 2 46.87 18.75 8.09
C ASN A 2 45.59 19.61 8.19
N CYS A 3 45.72 20.93 8.03
CA CYS A 3 44.60 21.87 8.11
C CYS A 3 43.48 21.53 7.13
N GLN A 4 43.83 21.01 5.94
CA GLN A 4 42.87 20.63 4.91
C GLN A 4 41.87 19.57 5.40
N ARG A 5 42.37 18.53 6.09
CA ARG A 5 41.51 17.48 6.67
C ARG A 5 40.58 18.02 7.76
N ILE A 6 41.02 19.02 8.51
CA ILE A 6 40.19 19.64 9.56
C ILE A 6 39.09 20.50 8.93
N GLN A 7 39.40 21.23 7.86
CA GLN A 7 38.43 22.05 7.13
C GLN A 7 37.33 21.19 6.47
N GLU A 8 37.69 20.04 5.89
CA GLU A 8 36.73 19.08 5.33
C GLU A 8 35.73 18.58 6.38
N SER A 9 36.13 18.49 7.65
CA SER A 9 35.26 18.05 8.75
C SER A 9 34.36 19.14 9.35
N PHE A 10 34.42 20.40 8.89
CA PHE A 10 33.68 21.49 9.53
C PHE A 10 32.15 21.35 9.45
N ILE A 11 31.61 20.91 8.31
CA ILE A 11 30.16 20.74 8.15
C ILE A 11 29.65 19.64 9.10
N ASP A 12 30.35 18.51 9.14
CA ASP A 12 30.01 17.38 10.01
C ASP A 12 30.19 17.72 11.50
N TYR A 13 31.17 18.57 11.82
CA TYR A 13 31.37 19.12 13.16
C TYR A 13 30.22 20.04 13.57
N GLN A 14 29.75 20.92 12.68
CA GLN A 14 28.60 21.80 12.92
C GLN A 14 27.31 21.00 13.14
N ALA A 15 27.10 19.97 12.31
CA ALA A 15 25.92 19.11 12.39
C ALA A 15 25.95 18.14 13.59
N GLY A 16 27.07 18.05 14.31
CA GLY A 16 27.22 17.17 15.47
C GLY A 16 27.29 15.68 15.14
N ILE A 17 27.62 15.33 13.88
CA ILE A 17 27.62 13.96 13.37
C ILE A 17 29.01 13.29 13.37
N LEU A 18 30.07 14.05 13.70
CA LEU A 18 31.43 13.51 13.78
C LEU A 18 31.60 12.51 14.95
N PRO A 19 32.40 11.44 14.76
CA PRO A 19 32.82 10.56 15.85
C PRO A 19 33.60 11.32 16.93
N ALA A 20 33.43 10.93 18.21
CA ALA A 20 34.00 11.63 19.37
C ALA A 20 35.51 11.92 19.29
N HIS A 21 36.28 10.99 18.70
CA HIS A 21 37.73 11.15 18.52
C HIS A 21 38.08 12.23 17.48
N GLU A 22 37.28 12.40 16.44
CA GLU A 22 37.45 13.44 15.42
C GLU A 22 36.97 14.80 15.93
N THR A 23 35.86 14.82 16.67
CA THR A 23 35.38 16.02 17.37
C THR A 23 36.47 16.59 18.31
N ALA A 24 37.16 15.72 19.06
CA ALA A 24 38.25 16.13 19.94
C ALA A 24 39.45 16.69 19.14
N ASN A 25 39.79 16.05 18.01
CA ASN A 25 40.87 16.49 17.13
C ASN A 25 40.58 17.88 16.52
N VAL A 26 39.35 18.11 16.04
CA VAL A 26 38.93 19.42 15.50
C VAL A 26 38.99 20.48 16.59
N ARG A 27 38.44 20.19 17.79
CA ARG A 27 38.45 21.13 18.92
C ARG A 27 39.87 21.49 19.36
N GLU A 28 40.77 20.53 19.41
CA GLU A 28 42.17 20.78 19.81
C GLU A 28 42.93 21.56 18.73
N HIS A 29 42.69 21.25 17.45
CA HIS A 29 43.28 22.01 16.34
C HIS A 29 42.79 23.46 16.30
N LEU A 30 41.50 23.69 16.56
CA LEU A 30 40.92 25.04 16.62
C LEU A 30 41.49 25.88 17.77
N LYS A 31 42.07 25.29 18.83
CA LYS A 31 42.77 26.08 19.86
C LYS A 31 44.13 26.60 19.41
N THR A 32 44.78 25.91 18.48
CA THR A 32 46.20 26.13 18.14
C THR A 32 46.41 26.75 16.76
N CYS A 33 45.43 26.66 15.86
CA CYS A 33 45.57 27.12 14.48
C CYS A 33 44.68 28.34 14.15
N LEU A 34 45.31 29.51 14.01
CA LEU A 34 44.65 30.79 13.66
C LEU A 34 43.99 30.79 12.27
N THR A 35 44.45 29.97 11.33
CA THR A 35 43.84 29.89 9.99
C THR A 35 42.52 29.14 10.08
N CYS A 36 42.52 27.95 10.69
CA CYS A 36 41.30 27.16 10.86
C CYS A 36 40.26 27.84 11.75
N GLN A 37 40.69 28.66 12.73
CA GLN A 37 39.77 29.51 13.50
C GLN A 37 39.02 30.52 12.63
N ARG A 38 39.72 31.17 11.69
CA ARG A 38 39.11 32.16 10.78
C ARG A 38 38.11 31.49 9.83
N GLU A 39 38.53 30.41 9.18
CA GLU A 39 37.67 29.63 8.28
C GLU A 39 36.42 29.10 8.99
N TRP A 40 36.56 28.64 10.23
CA TRP A 40 35.43 28.22 11.06
C TRP A 40 34.47 29.38 11.35
N ALA A 41 34.99 30.55 11.71
CA ALA A 41 34.18 31.74 11.96
C ALA A 41 33.44 32.21 10.70
N ASP A 42 34.09 32.19 9.54
CA ASP A 42 33.48 32.56 8.25
C ASP A 42 32.34 31.60 7.88
N LEU A 43 32.52 30.30 8.11
CA LEU A 43 31.46 29.30 7.94
C LEU A 43 30.27 29.59 8.87
N GLN A 44 30.53 29.83 10.17
CA GLN A 44 29.47 30.16 11.12
C GLN A 44 28.68 31.40 10.69
N GLN A 45 29.38 32.44 10.23
CA GLN A 45 28.76 33.67 9.78
C GLN A 45 27.87 33.45 8.55
N THR A 46 28.31 32.60 7.61
CA THR A 46 27.52 32.23 6.43
C THR A 46 26.23 31.53 6.83
N LEU A 47 26.31 30.53 7.71
CA LEU A 47 25.14 29.80 8.21
C LEU A 47 24.16 30.72 8.94
N LEU A 48 24.66 31.61 9.81
CA LEU A 48 23.84 32.62 10.49
C LEU A 48 23.19 33.63 9.53
N THR A 49 23.75 33.82 8.34
CA THR A 49 23.17 34.69 7.31
C THR A 49 22.07 33.98 6.55
N LEU A 50 22.25 32.69 6.26
CA LEU A 50 21.22 31.84 5.64
C LEU A 50 20.00 31.68 6.55
N ASP A 51 20.21 31.55 7.86
CA ASP A 51 19.14 31.42 8.86
C ASP A 51 18.28 32.70 9.00
N LYS A 52 18.79 33.84 8.52
CA LYS A 52 18.07 35.13 8.48
C LYS A 52 17.27 35.32 7.20
N LEU A 53 17.35 34.40 6.24
CA LEU A 53 16.55 34.50 5.03
C LEU A 53 15.06 34.36 5.40
N PRO A 54 14.18 35.22 4.87
CA PRO A 54 12.76 35.11 5.16
C PRO A 54 12.24 33.79 4.60
N GLU A 55 11.56 33.02 5.45
CA GLU A 55 10.86 31.82 5.00
C GLU A 55 9.75 32.22 4.02
N PRO A 56 9.73 31.67 2.79
CA PRO A 56 8.69 31.98 1.84
C PRO A 56 7.37 31.38 2.31
N GLU A 57 6.39 32.25 2.61
CA GLU A 57 5.04 31.77 2.93
C GLU A 57 4.40 31.07 1.70
N PRO A 58 3.66 29.97 1.91
CA PRO A 58 2.96 29.30 0.83
C PRO A 58 1.94 30.25 0.20
N SER A 59 1.86 30.25 -1.13
CA SER A 59 0.94 31.12 -1.84
C SER A 59 -0.52 30.89 -1.39
N PRO A 60 -1.37 31.93 -1.38
CA PRO A 60 -2.78 31.79 -1.01
C PRO A 60 -3.52 30.72 -1.83
N ARG A 61 -3.16 30.53 -3.10
CA ARG A 61 -3.71 29.49 -3.97
C ARG A 61 -3.31 28.08 -3.52
N LEU A 62 -2.05 27.86 -3.18
CA LEU A 62 -1.58 26.57 -2.68
C LEU A 62 -2.28 26.20 -1.37
N ARG A 63 -2.40 27.18 -0.47
CA ARG A 63 -3.13 27.02 0.80
C ARG A 63 -4.60 26.66 0.56
N ALA A 64 -5.29 27.39 -0.32
CA ALA A 64 -6.69 27.14 -0.63
C ALA A 64 -6.91 25.73 -1.24
N ASN A 65 -6.07 25.33 -2.19
CA ASN A 65 -6.16 24.00 -2.82
C ASN A 65 -5.90 22.88 -1.80
N PHE A 66 -4.94 23.06 -0.91
CA PHE A 66 -4.65 22.09 0.15
C PHE A 66 -5.83 21.92 1.10
N TYR A 67 -6.45 23.03 1.55
CA TYR A 67 -7.62 22.94 2.43
C TYR A 67 -8.86 22.37 1.72
N ALA A 68 -9.06 22.70 0.44
CA ALA A 68 -10.13 22.09 -0.34
C ALA A 68 -9.97 20.55 -0.44
N MET A 69 -8.73 20.08 -0.67
CA MET A 69 -8.43 18.65 -0.70
C MET A 69 -8.62 17.99 0.68
N LEU A 70 -8.25 18.67 1.76
CA LEU A 70 -8.46 18.17 3.12
C LEU A 70 -9.95 18.06 3.47
N ASP A 71 -10.75 19.08 3.16
CA ASP A 71 -12.18 19.09 3.42
C ASP A 71 -12.90 17.96 2.67
N GLU A 72 -12.51 17.71 1.41
CA GLU A 72 -13.03 16.61 0.60
C GLU A 72 -12.66 15.24 1.19
N ALA A 73 -11.38 15.04 1.54
CA ALA A 73 -10.94 13.80 2.17
C ALA A 73 -11.62 13.55 3.53
N GLN A 74 -11.86 14.61 4.31
CA GLN A 74 -12.54 14.51 5.59
C GLN A 74 -14.03 14.22 5.42
N ALA A 75 -14.68 14.82 4.42
CA ALA A 75 -16.07 14.52 4.07
C ALA A 75 -16.24 13.06 3.61
N ASP A 76 -15.28 12.47 2.90
CA ASP A 76 -15.30 11.06 2.50
C ASP A 76 -15.15 10.11 3.70
N VAL A 77 -14.35 10.48 4.70
CA VAL A 77 -14.20 9.71 5.95
C VAL A 77 -15.45 9.81 6.82
N ASP A 78 -16.05 11.00 6.90
CA ASP A 78 -17.25 11.27 7.70
C ASP A 78 -18.56 10.89 6.97
N ALA A 79 -18.48 10.51 5.69
CA ALA A 79 -19.64 10.10 4.92
C ALA A 79 -20.27 8.84 5.55
N PRO A 80 -21.56 8.88 5.95
CA PRO A 80 -22.23 7.71 6.48
C PRO A 80 -22.22 6.61 5.42
N SER A 81 -21.94 5.37 5.84
CA SER A 81 -21.89 4.25 4.91
C SER A 81 -23.16 4.23 4.04
N PRO A 82 -23.06 3.94 2.73
CA PRO A 82 -24.23 3.93 1.83
C PRO A 82 -25.33 2.95 2.30
N PHE A 83 -24.98 2.04 3.21
CA PHE A 83 -25.88 1.08 3.83
C PHE A 83 -26.42 1.52 5.21
N ALA A 84 -25.99 2.65 5.78
CA ALA A 84 -26.48 3.13 7.08
C ALA A 84 -27.99 3.43 7.07
N LEU A 85 -28.48 4.03 5.98
CA LEU A 85 -29.92 4.28 5.79
C LEU A 85 -30.71 2.97 5.58
N ALA A 86 -30.16 2.02 4.83
CA ALA A 86 -30.77 0.70 4.63
C ALA A 86 -30.80 -0.11 5.94
N ARG A 87 -29.71 -0.08 6.72
CA ARG A 87 -29.60 -0.78 7.99
C ARG A 87 -30.55 -0.22 9.05
N SER A 88 -30.67 1.10 9.16
CA SER A 88 -31.63 1.72 10.10
C SER A 88 -33.09 1.36 9.80
N ARG A 89 -33.47 1.25 8.51
CA ARG A 89 -34.80 0.80 8.05
C ARG A 89 -35.07 -0.68 8.35
N ILE A 90 -34.06 -1.52 8.15
CA ILE A 90 -34.13 -2.96 8.41
C ILE A 90 -34.22 -3.21 9.92
N ASP A 91 -33.34 -2.59 10.71
CA ASP A 91 -33.31 -2.75 12.17
C ASP A 91 -34.62 -2.28 12.81
N SER A 92 -35.22 -1.18 12.34
CA SER A 92 -36.51 -0.70 12.85
C SER A 92 -37.69 -1.59 12.45
N PHE A 93 -37.67 -2.18 11.24
CA PHE A 93 -38.67 -3.17 10.82
C PHE A 93 -38.59 -4.47 11.65
N PHE A 94 -37.39 -5.01 11.84
CA PHE A 94 -37.18 -6.22 12.65
C PHE A 94 -37.42 -5.97 14.14
N ALA A 95 -37.05 -4.81 14.68
CA ALA A 95 -37.35 -4.46 16.07
C ALA A 95 -38.86 -4.30 16.33
N ALA A 96 -39.64 -3.86 15.34
CA ALA A 96 -41.11 -3.81 15.44
C ALA A 96 -41.77 -5.20 15.31
N LEU A 97 -41.14 -6.13 14.60
CA LEU A 97 -41.67 -7.47 14.31
C LEU A 97 -41.22 -8.53 15.35
N LEU A 98 -40.06 -8.37 15.97
CA LEU A 98 -39.53 -9.34 16.94
C LEU A 98 -40.05 -9.05 18.36
N PRO A 99 -40.69 -10.03 19.03
CA PRO A 99 -41.11 -9.88 20.41
C PRO A 99 -39.89 -9.78 21.35
N SER A 100 -39.98 -8.96 22.40
CA SER A 100 -38.88 -8.69 23.36
C SER A 100 -38.52 -9.88 24.26
N ARG A 101 -39.15 -11.04 24.09
CA ARG A 101 -38.91 -12.24 24.89
C ARG A 101 -37.99 -13.21 24.12
N PRO A 102 -36.84 -13.59 24.69
CA PRO A 102 -35.83 -14.37 23.97
C PRO A 102 -36.36 -15.74 23.52
N ALA A 103 -37.21 -16.40 24.31
CA ALA A 103 -37.78 -17.71 23.96
C ALA A 103 -38.64 -17.69 22.69
N LEU A 104 -39.37 -16.59 22.43
CA LEU A 104 -40.21 -16.47 21.23
C LEU A 104 -39.37 -16.15 19.98
N GLN A 105 -38.26 -15.43 20.15
CA GLN A 105 -37.32 -15.17 19.06
C GLN A 105 -36.70 -16.47 18.55
N PHE A 106 -36.27 -17.36 19.46
CA PHE A 106 -35.76 -18.69 19.10
C PHE A 106 -36.80 -19.56 18.40
N ALA A 107 -38.05 -19.54 18.86
CA ALA A 107 -39.11 -20.32 18.21
C ALA A 107 -39.39 -19.82 16.78
N LEU A 108 -39.38 -18.50 16.57
CA LEU A 108 -39.65 -17.88 15.27
C LEU A 108 -38.50 -18.11 14.29
N THR A 109 -37.24 -18.01 14.72
CA THR A 109 -36.08 -18.31 13.85
C THR A 109 -36.07 -19.77 13.41
N VAL A 110 -36.35 -20.70 14.32
CA VAL A 110 -36.49 -22.13 13.99
C VAL A 110 -37.65 -22.36 13.02
N ALA A 111 -38.80 -21.73 13.24
CA ALA A 111 -39.95 -21.85 12.34
C ALA A 111 -39.65 -21.33 10.93
N VAL A 112 -38.97 -20.17 10.80
CA VAL A 112 -38.57 -19.61 9.50
C VAL A 112 -37.53 -20.48 8.81
N LEU A 113 -36.57 -21.04 9.55
CA LEU A 113 -35.58 -21.98 9.02
C LEU A 113 -36.28 -23.21 8.40
N PHE A 114 -37.21 -23.83 9.13
CA PHE A 114 -37.95 -24.99 8.62
C PHE A 114 -38.84 -24.64 7.43
N ALA A 115 -39.50 -23.47 7.47
CA ALA A 115 -40.29 -23.00 6.35
C ALA A 115 -39.44 -22.76 5.10
N GLY A 116 -38.27 -22.13 5.25
CA GLY A 116 -37.33 -21.87 4.15
C GLY A 116 -36.75 -23.14 3.55
N VAL A 117 -36.36 -24.11 4.38
CA VAL A 117 -35.87 -25.43 3.92
C VAL A 117 -36.97 -26.21 3.20
N PHE A 118 -38.19 -26.23 3.76
CA PHE A 118 -39.34 -26.90 3.14
C PHE A 118 -39.72 -26.28 1.80
N LEU A 119 -39.71 -24.94 1.71
CA LEU A 119 -40.01 -24.21 0.49
C LEU A 119 -38.90 -24.39 -0.56
N GLY A 120 -37.64 -24.36 -0.15
CA GLY A 120 -36.48 -24.62 -1.03
C GLY A 120 -36.52 -26.01 -1.64
N MET A 121 -36.81 -27.04 -0.86
CA MET A 121 -36.94 -28.42 -1.38
C MET A 121 -38.12 -28.61 -2.35
N ARG A 122 -39.13 -27.74 -2.30
CA ARG A 122 -40.32 -27.80 -3.17
C ARG A 122 -40.18 -27.01 -4.46
N LEU A 123 -39.35 -25.97 -4.47
CA LEU A 123 -39.26 -25.00 -5.57
C LEU A 123 -37.95 -25.06 -6.36
N LEU A 124 -36.91 -25.73 -5.86
CA LEU A 124 -35.66 -25.91 -6.59
C LEU A 124 -35.74 -27.15 -7.50
N PRO A 125 -35.63 -27.01 -8.84
CA PRO A 125 -35.60 -28.15 -9.75
C PRO A 125 -34.33 -28.99 -9.54
N SER A 126 -34.46 -30.31 -9.66
CA SER A 126 -33.32 -31.24 -9.57
C SER A 126 -32.33 -31.01 -10.72
N PRO A 127 -31.01 -31.06 -10.46
CA PRO A 127 -30.01 -30.86 -11.52
C PRO A 127 -30.03 -32.05 -12.48
N GLU A 128 -30.44 -31.81 -13.74
CA GLU A 128 -30.23 -32.77 -14.82
C GLU A 128 -28.76 -32.73 -15.28
N PRO A 129 -28.13 -33.90 -15.53
CA PRO A 129 -26.77 -33.96 -16.04
C PRO A 129 -26.75 -33.62 -17.54
N THR A 130 -26.28 -32.42 -17.88
CA THR A 130 -26.10 -32.00 -19.27
C THR A 130 -24.92 -32.77 -19.90
N ILE A 131 -25.21 -33.68 -20.84
CA ILE A 131 -24.21 -34.29 -21.73
C ILE A 131 -23.81 -33.24 -22.77
N ILE A 132 -22.54 -32.84 -22.78
CA ILE A 132 -21.98 -31.92 -23.78
C ILE A 132 -21.94 -32.65 -25.13
N THR A 133 -22.75 -32.19 -26.09
CA THR A 133 -22.65 -32.58 -27.50
C THR A 133 -22.21 -31.34 -28.30
N GLN A 134 -21.29 -31.56 -29.25
CA GLN A 134 -20.60 -30.63 -30.17
C GLN A 134 -21.22 -29.23 -30.39
N PRO A 135 -20.44 -28.13 -30.44
CA PRO A 135 -20.98 -26.78 -30.64
C PRO A 135 -21.48 -26.58 -32.08
N ASP A 136 -22.66 -25.97 -32.20
CA ASP A 136 -23.35 -25.57 -33.42
C ASP A 136 -22.51 -24.50 -34.19
N PRO A 137 -22.38 -24.54 -35.54
CA PRO A 137 -21.67 -23.52 -36.33
C PRO A 137 -22.21 -22.09 -36.15
N ALA A 138 -23.48 -21.92 -35.76
CA ALA A 138 -24.05 -20.60 -35.46
C ALA A 138 -23.40 -19.95 -34.22
N THR A 139 -23.11 -20.74 -33.18
CA THR A 139 -22.41 -20.27 -31.97
C THR A 139 -20.97 -19.81 -32.27
N GLN A 140 -20.30 -20.38 -33.27
CA GLN A 140 -18.95 -19.93 -33.66
C GLN A 140 -18.95 -18.56 -34.33
N GLN A 141 -19.99 -18.24 -35.11
CA GLN A 141 -20.13 -16.92 -35.73
C GLN A 141 -20.47 -15.86 -34.69
N GLU A 142 -21.33 -16.19 -33.72
CA GLU A 142 -21.65 -15.30 -32.60
C GLU A 142 -20.43 -15.05 -31.70
N LEU A 143 -19.59 -16.07 -31.47
CA LEU A 143 -18.30 -15.94 -30.78
C LEU A 143 -17.29 -15.08 -31.54
N ALA A 144 -17.30 -15.10 -32.88
CA ALA A 144 -16.42 -14.26 -33.69
C ALA A 144 -16.84 -12.78 -33.63
N ASP A 145 -18.14 -12.51 -33.71
CA ASP A 145 -18.71 -11.16 -33.60
C ASP A 145 -18.56 -10.59 -32.17
N LEU A 146 -18.67 -11.43 -31.14
CA LEU A 146 -18.34 -11.03 -29.76
C LEU A 146 -16.84 -10.71 -29.59
N ARG A 147 -15.94 -11.49 -30.19
CA ARG A 147 -14.48 -11.24 -30.10
C ARG A 147 -14.09 -9.92 -30.75
N GLU A 148 -14.66 -9.60 -31.91
CA GLU A 148 -14.42 -8.32 -32.58
C GLU A 148 -14.93 -7.12 -31.74
N ARG A 149 -16.04 -7.30 -31.03
CA ARG A 149 -16.55 -6.30 -30.07
C ARG A 149 -15.67 -6.17 -28.83
N VAL A 150 -15.12 -7.27 -28.31
CA VAL A 150 -14.15 -7.23 -27.20
C VAL A 150 -12.86 -6.53 -27.62
N ASP A 151 -12.31 -6.82 -28.80
CA ASP A 151 -11.10 -6.15 -29.33
C ASP A 151 -11.32 -4.64 -29.51
N SER A 152 -12.53 -4.23 -29.89
CA SER A 152 -12.90 -2.82 -29.97
C SER A 152 -13.00 -2.13 -28.60
N MET A 153 -13.43 -2.87 -27.56
CA MET A 153 -13.41 -2.37 -26.18
C MET A 153 -11.98 -2.29 -25.63
N ASP A 154 -11.09 -3.23 -25.95
CA ASP A 154 -9.68 -3.19 -25.51
C ASP A 154 -8.93 -1.97 -26.04
N ARG A 155 -9.28 -1.50 -27.25
CA ARG A 155 -8.73 -0.25 -27.82
C ARG A 155 -9.25 1.00 -27.13
N LEU A 156 -10.47 0.99 -26.60
CA LEU A 156 -11.00 2.09 -25.78
C LEU A 156 -10.40 2.06 -24.36
N VAL A 157 -10.28 0.86 -23.78
CA VAL A 157 -9.67 0.63 -22.45
C VAL A 157 -8.19 1.01 -22.43
N SER A 158 -7.42 0.74 -23.48
CA SER A 158 -6.00 1.14 -23.57
C SER A 158 -5.81 2.67 -23.63
N THR A 159 -6.75 3.41 -24.22
CA THR A 159 -6.75 4.89 -24.16
C THR A 159 -7.18 5.43 -22.79
N GLN A 160 -7.99 4.68 -22.03
CA GLN A 160 -8.44 5.01 -20.67
C GLN A 160 -7.43 4.63 -19.57
N LEU A 161 -6.61 3.59 -19.79
CA LEU A 161 -5.52 3.18 -18.89
C LEU A 161 -4.41 4.25 -18.78
N LEU A 162 -4.24 5.10 -19.80
CA LEU A 162 -3.35 6.24 -19.76
C LEU A 162 -3.94 7.48 -19.06
N THR A 163 -5.22 7.43 -18.66
CA THR A 163 -5.94 8.59 -18.10
C THR A 163 -6.54 8.38 -16.70
N GLN A 164 -6.43 7.19 -16.08
CA GLN A 164 -6.84 7.06 -14.69
C GLN A 164 -5.83 7.73 -13.75
N PRO A 165 -6.21 8.80 -13.02
CA PRO A 165 -5.35 9.42 -12.03
C PRO A 165 -5.02 8.40 -10.93
N ALA A 166 -3.87 8.57 -10.29
CA ALA A 166 -3.42 7.68 -9.22
C ALA A 166 -4.47 7.51 -8.10
N ASN A 167 -5.30 8.53 -7.88
CA ASN A 167 -6.41 8.51 -6.92
C ASN A 167 -7.46 7.42 -7.25
N ASP A 168 -7.92 7.33 -8.50
CA ASP A 168 -8.95 6.37 -8.89
C ASP A 168 -8.43 4.93 -8.80
N ARG A 169 -7.16 4.71 -9.16
CA ARG A 169 -6.51 3.41 -8.98
C ARG A 169 -6.37 3.07 -7.50
N LEU A 170 -6.00 4.03 -6.65
CA LEU A 170 -5.91 3.87 -5.20
C LEU A 170 -7.29 3.55 -4.60
N GLN A 171 -8.35 4.25 -5.00
CA GLN A 171 -9.73 3.93 -4.61
C GLN A 171 -10.13 2.52 -5.05
N SER A 172 -9.71 2.07 -6.23
CA SER A 172 -9.98 0.69 -6.69
C SER A 172 -9.28 -0.38 -5.85
N VAL A 173 -8.10 -0.07 -5.31
CA VAL A 173 -7.39 -0.95 -4.36
C VAL A 173 -8.10 -0.93 -3.01
N ILE A 174 -8.46 0.25 -2.49
CA ILE A 174 -9.24 0.40 -1.23
C ILE A 174 -10.59 -0.33 -1.32
N ALA A 175 -11.28 -0.28 -2.46
CA ALA A 175 -12.51 -1.03 -2.66
C ALA A 175 -12.26 -2.54 -2.54
N ALA A 176 -11.14 -3.03 -3.09
CA ALA A 176 -10.73 -4.43 -2.97
C ALA A 176 -10.35 -4.84 -1.53
N PHE A 177 -9.99 -3.90 -0.63
CA PHE A 177 -9.86 -4.21 0.80
C PHE A 177 -11.20 -4.47 1.48
N ASN A 178 -12.25 -3.74 1.09
CA ASN A 178 -13.55 -3.76 1.77
C ASN A 178 -14.39 -4.98 1.35
N GLU A 179 -14.17 -5.47 0.14
CA GLU A 179 -14.59 -6.80 -0.25
C GLU A 179 -13.61 -7.78 0.40
N ASN A 180 -13.96 -8.30 1.59
CA ASN A 180 -13.23 -9.36 2.30
C ASN A 180 -13.19 -10.70 1.53
N ASP A 181 -13.47 -10.64 0.23
CA ASP A 181 -13.60 -11.73 -0.70
C ASP A 181 -12.21 -12.07 -1.22
N SER A 182 -11.64 -13.10 -0.59
CA SER A 182 -10.33 -13.67 -0.89
C SER A 182 -10.27 -14.41 -2.25
N ASN A 183 -10.91 -13.84 -3.26
CA ASN A 183 -10.96 -14.36 -4.61
C ASN A 183 -9.57 -14.28 -5.24
N ASP A 184 -9.09 -15.39 -5.80
CA ASP A 184 -7.75 -15.49 -6.40
C ASP A 184 -7.52 -14.43 -7.49
N ARG A 185 -8.57 -14.00 -8.17
CA ARG A 185 -8.52 -12.90 -9.15
C ARG A 185 -8.20 -11.56 -8.51
N THR A 186 -8.77 -11.26 -7.35
CA THR A 186 -8.51 -10.02 -6.59
C THR A 186 -7.07 -10.02 -6.07
N LEU A 187 -6.62 -11.14 -5.51
CA LEU A 187 -5.23 -11.29 -5.05
C LEU A 187 -4.22 -11.14 -6.20
N ALA A 188 -4.49 -11.76 -7.35
CA ALA A 188 -3.65 -11.61 -8.53
C ALA A 188 -3.61 -10.16 -9.04
N LYS A 189 -4.74 -9.44 -8.98
CA LYS A 189 -4.80 -8.02 -9.32
C LYS A 189 -3.94 -7.18 -8.37
N LEU A 190 -4.07 -7.38 -7.05
CA LEU A 190 -3.27 -6.67 -6.04
C LEU A 190 -1.77 -6.95 -6.20
N LEU A 191 -1.38 -8.20 -6.44
CA LEU A 191 0.02 -8.55 -6.72
C LEU A 191 0.55 -7.89 -8.00
N ASN A 192 -0.26 -7.81 -9.06
CA ASN A 192 0.11 -7.10 -10.28
C ASN A 192 0.23 -5.58 -10.03
N THR A 193 -0.70 -5.00 -9.27
CA THR A 193 -0.64 -3.58 -8.87
C THR A 193 0.62 -3.30 -8.06
N LEU A 194 0.96 -4.16 -7.10
CA LEU A 194 2.19 -4.07 -6.32
C LEU A 194 3.44 -4.17 -7.20
N ALA A 195 3.44 -5.03 -8.22
CA ALA A 195 4.63 -5.24 -9.05
C ALA A 195 4.83 -4.16 -10.13
N PHE A 196 3.75 -3.54 -10.63
CA PHE A 196 3.82 -2.78 -11.89
C PHE A 196 3.16 -1.40 -11.85
N ASP A 197 2.42 -1.01 -10.80
CA ASP A 197 1.83 0.34 -10.79
C ASP A 197 2.94 1.40 -10.74
N PRO A 198 2.88 2.46 -11.56
CA PRO A 198 3.91 3.50 -11.59
C PRO A 198 3.96 4.33 -10.30
N SER A 199 2.87 4.41 -9.53
CA SER A 199 2.79 5.21 -8.31
C SER A 199 3.24 4.41 -7.09
N VAL A 200 4.24 4.94 -6.38
CA VAL A 200 4.73 4.38 -5.11
C VAL A 200 3.58 4.21 -4.10
N ASN A 201 2.68 5.18 -4.01
CA ASN A 201 1.56 5.14 -3.05
C ASN A 201 0.57 4.03 -3.39
N VAL A 202 0.29 3.80 -4.68
CA VAL A 202 -0.61 2.72 -5.10
C VAL A 202 0.03 1.35 -4.84
N ARG A 203 1.34 1.20 -5.05
CA ARG A 203 2.09 -0.02 -4.68
C ARG A 203 2.03 -0.28 -3.17
N LEU A 204 2.27 0.73 -2.33
CA LEU A 204 2.15 0.60 -0.87
C LEU A 204 0.73 0.22 -0.44
N THR A 205 -0.29 0.86 -1.02
CA THR A 205 -1.69 0.54 -0.72
C THR A 205 -2.04 -0.90 -1.13
N ALA A 206 -1.52 -1.36 -2.27
CA ALA A 206 -1.69 -2.75 -2.69
C ALA A 206 -0.98 -3.73 -1.74
N LEU A 207 0.20 -3.39 -1.24
CA LEU A 207 0.90 -4.20 -0.23
C LEU A 207 0.14 -4.26 1.09
N GLU A 208 -0.40 -3.13 1.56
CA GLU A 208 -1.28 -3.07 2.74
C GLU A 208 -2.51 -3.98 2.57
N ALA A 209 -3.09 -4.06 1.36
CA ALA A 209 -4.21 -4.95 1.07
C ALA A 209 -3.84 -6.42 1.22
N LEU A 210 -2.63 -6.76 0.81
CA LEU A 210 -2.13 -8.12 0.85
C LEU A 210 -1.84 -8.58 2.30
N TYR A 211 -1.67 -7.69 3.28
CA TYR A 211 -1.46 -8.07 4.68
C TYR A 211 -2.64 -8.86 5.27
N ALA A 212 -3.88 -8.58 4.85
CA ALA A 212 -5.05 -9.36 5.25
C ALA A 212 -4.98 -10.83 4.80
N HIS A 213 -4.08 -11.13 3.85
CA HIS A 213 -3.89 -12.44 3.25
C HIS A 213 -2.44 -12.93 3.34
N VAL A 214 -1.71 -12.44 4.35
CA VAL A 214 -0.29 -12.75 4.56
C VAL A 214 -0.01 -14.26 4.69
N ASP A 215 -0.97 -15.02 5.22
CA ASP A 215 -0.86 -16.47 5.40
C ASP A 215 -1.06 -17.29 4.10
N ARG A 216 -1.37 -16.65 2.96
CA ARG A 216 -1.59 -17.36 1.70
C ARG A 216 -0.30 -17.51 0.89
N ASP A 217 0.05 -18.75 0.55
CA ASP A 217 1.26 -19.08 -0.22
C ASP A 217 1.43 -18.26 -1.52
N PRO A 218 0.39 -18.06 -2.35
CA PRO A 218 0.53 -17.25 -3.57
C PRO A 218 0.88 -15.79 -3.28
N VAL A 219 0.40 -15.24 -2.16
CA VAL A 219 0.67 -13.86 -1.76
C VAL A 219 2.11 -13.73 -1.28
N ARG A 220 2.55 -14.61 -0.37
CA ARG A 220 3.94 -14.60 0.13
C ARG A 220 4.94 -14.75 -1.01
N ALA A 221 4.73 -15.75 -1.87
CA ALA A 221 5.58 -15.97 -3.03
C ALA A 221 5.56 -14.78 -4.01
N GLY A 222 4.40 -14.16 -4.22
CA GLY A 222 4.25 -12.99 -5.07
C GLY A 222 5.06 -11.78 -4.57
N VAL A 223 4.94 -11.46 -3.28
CA VAL A 223 5.68 -10.33 -2.66
C VAL A 223 7.19 -10.60 -2.66
N ILE A 224 7.63 -11.80 -2.28
CA ILE A 224 9.05 -12.19 -2.30
C ILE A 224 9.64 -12.06 -3.71
N ASN A 225 8.89 -12.46 -4.74
CA ASN A 225 9.32 -12.35 -6.13
C ASN A 225 9.39 -10.90 -6.64
N ALA A 226 8.53 -10.02 -6.14
CA ALA A 226 8.51 -8.60 -6.51
C ALA A 226 9.64 -7.80 -5.82
N LEU A 227 9.98 -8.18 -4.58
CA LEU A 227 10.93 -7.45 -3.71
C LEU A 227 12.25 -7.07 -4.39
N GLY A 228 12.89 -8.00 -5.11
CA GLY A 228 14.17 -7.75 -5.76
C GLY A 228 14.11 -6.85 -6.99
N ARG A 229 12.91 -6.59 -7.55
CA ARG A 229 12.71 -5.74 -8.73
C ARG A 229 12.11 -4.38 -8.39
N GLU A 230 11.64 -4.19 -7.17
CA GLU A 230 11.03 -2.95 -6.73
C GLU A 230 12.07 -1.81 -6.71
N PRO A 231 11.88 -0.72 -7.47
CA PRO A 231 12.88 0.34 -7.55
C PRO A 231 12.83 1.33 -6.38
N SER A 232 11.72 1.41 -5.63
CA SER A 232 11.57 2.36 -4.52
C SER A 232 12.08 1.77 -3.21
N PRO A 233 13.10 2.38 -2.56
CA PRO A 233 13.59 1.91 -1.26
C PRO A 233 12.50 1.86 -0.18
N LEU A 234 11.54 2.80 -0.23
CA LEU A 234 10.41 2.84 0.69
C LEU A 234 9.52 1.60 0.57
N VAL A 235 9.19 1.21 -0.67
CA VAL A 235 8.35 0.03 -0.93
C VAL A 235 9.13 -1.25 -0.62
N GLN A 236 10.44 -1.29 -0.90
CA GLN A 236 11.30 -2.42 -0.51
C GLN A 236 11.29 -2.67 1.00
N VAL A 237 11.42 -1.62 1.83
CA VAL A 237 11.35 -1.75 3.29
C VAL A 237 9.96 -2.28 3.71
N ALA A 238 8.88 -1.72 3.18
CA ALA A 238 7.53 -2.21 3.50
C ALA A 238 7.32 -3.68 3.08
N MET A 239 7.87 -4.09 1.93
CA MET A 239 7.83 -5.49 1.49
C MET A 239 8.68 -6.41 2.39
N ILE A 240 9.80 -5.92 2.92
CA ILE A 240 10.61 -6.66 3.91
C ILE A 240 9.82 -6.88 5.20
N ASP A 241 9.10 -5.86 5.69
CA ASP A 241 8.23 -5.99 6.85
C ASP A 241 7.11 -7.01 6.60
N PHE A 242 6.52 -7.00 5.40
CA PHE A 242 5.51 -7.98 5.00
C PHE A 242 6.10 -9.41 5.04
N VAL A 243 7.31 -9.57 4.50
CA VAL A 243 8.03 -10.85 4.49
C VAL A 243 8.26 -11.37 5.92
N VAL A 244 8.67 -10.50 6.83
CA VAL A 244 8.84 -10.85 8.26
C VAL A 244 7.50 -11.28 8.88
N ALA A 245 6.44 -10.49 8.66
CA ALA A 245 5.11 -10.82 9.16
C ALA A 245 4.60 -12.17 8.63
N SER A 246 4.95 -12.50 7.40
CA SER A 246 4.56 -13.75 6.75
C SER A 246 5.29 -15.00 7.27
N ARG A 247 6.42 -14.82 7.97
CA ARG A 247 7.26 -15.90 8.51
C ARG A 247 7.61 -16.99 7.49
N ASP A 248 7.75 -16.60 6.22
CA ASP A 248 8.06 -17.54 5.15
C ASP A 248 9.57 -17.83 5.09
N PRO A 249 10.02 -19.06 5.40
CA PRO A 249 11.44 -19.40 5.34
C PRO A 249 12.03 -19.27 3.91
N GLN A 250 11.19 -19.27 2.87
CA GLN A 250 11.64 -19.10 1.49
C GLN A 250 12.09 -17.67 1.16
N ALA A 251 11.88 -16.71 2.06
CA ALA A 251 12.33 -15.33 1.85
C ALA A 251 13.84 -15.13 2.09
N GLY A 252 14.50 -16.05 2.81
CA GLY A 252 15.92 -15.96 3.17
C GLY A 252 16.87 -15.64 2.00
N PRO A 253 16.76 -16.33 0.84
CA PRO A 253 17.57 -16.01 -0.34
C PRO A 253 17.33 -14.60 -0.90
N ALA A 254 16.10 -14.09 -0.88
CA ALA A 254 15.79 -12.75 -1.36
C ALA A 254 16.38 -11.67 -0.45
N LEU A 255 16.23 -11.83 0.87
CA LEU A 255 16.80 -10.91 1.86
C LEU A 255 18.34 -10.93 1.84
N ASN A 256 18.95 -12.10 1.68
CA ASN A 256 20.41 -12.20 1.60
C ASN A 256 20.98 -11.51 0.35
N ARG A 257 20.24 -11.53 -0.78
CA ARG A 257 20.62 -10.78 -1.98
C ARG A 257 20.61 -9.28 -1.71
N LEU A 258 19.53 -8.74 -1.14
CA LEU A 258 19.44 -7.31 -0.79
C LEU A 258 20.53 -6.87 0.20
N LYS A 259 20.78 -7.68 1.24
CA LYS A 259 21.83 -7.41 2.23
C LYS A 259 23.23 -7.32 1.60
N SER A 260 23.50 -8.14 0.58
CA SER A 260 24.86 -8.31 0.03
C SER A 260 25.11 -7.50 -1.24
N ASP A 261 24.07 -6.96 -1.87
CA ASP A 261 24.17 -6.16 -3.09
C ASP A 261 24.66 -4.74 -2.77
N PRO A 262 25.84 -4.32 -3.27
CA PRO A 262 26.36 -2.97 -3.09
C PRO A 262 25.47 -1.88 -3.69
N GLY A 263 24.64 -2.22 -4.68
CA GLY A 263 23.71 -1.29 -5.33
C GLY A 263 22.43 -1.03 -4.52
N THR A 264 22.15 -1.83 -3.50
CA THR A 264 20.99 -1.66 -2.63
C THR A 264 21.24 -0.54 -1.61
N VAL A 265 20.28 0.35 -1.40
CA VAL A 265 20.39 1.48 -0.45
C VAL A 265 20.60 0.99 0.99
N ASP A 266 21.44 1.70 1.77
CA ASP A 266 21.83 1.32 3.12
C ASP A 266 20.67 0.95 4.05
N VAL A 267 19.60 1.75 4.02
CA VAL A 267 18.37 1.52 4.82
C VAL A 267 17.74 0.17 4.49
N VAL A 268 17.70 -0.21 3.22
CA VAL A 268 17.13 -1.48 2.75
C VAL A 268 18.05 -2.65 3.13
N ARG A 269 19.38 -2.47 3.06
CA ARG A 269 20.33 -3.50 3.51
C ARG A 269 20.21 -3.77 5.01
N GLU A 270 20.06 -2.73 5.82
CA GLU A 270 19.89 -2.90 7.27
C GLU A 270 18.52 -3.53 7.59
N ALA A 271 17.45 -3.09 6.93
CA ALA A 271 16.13 -3.74 7.05
C ALA A 271 16.20 -5.24 6.71
N ALA A 272 16.86 -5.60 5.60
CA ALA A 272 17.06 -7.00 5.22
C ALA A 272 17.90 -7.77 6.24
N ARG A 273 18.94 -7.15 6.82
CA ARG A 273 19.76 -7.76 7.87
C ARG A 273 18.94 -8.06 9.13
N LEU A 274 18.10 -7.11 9.55
CA LEU A 274 17.20 -7.27 10.70
C LEU A 274 16.13 -8.34 10.43
N ALA A 275 15.55 -8.35 9.22
CA ALA A 275 14.56 -9.34 8.83
C ALA A 275 15.09 -10.78 8.83
N ILE A 276 16.33 -11.00 8.37
CA ILE A 276 16.98 -12.32 8.41
C ILE A 276 17.10 -12.85 9.84
N ALA A 277 17.24 -11.98 10.85
CA ALA A 277 17.31 -12.40 12.24
C ALA A 277 15.95 -12.75 12.87
N GLN A 278 14.84 -12.42 12.18
CA GLN A 278 13.47 -12.60 12.66
C GLN A 278 12.71 -13.75 11.98
N LEU A 279 13.25 -14.26 10.87
CA LEU A 279 12.77 -15.47 10.19
C LEU A 279 13.32 -16.74 10.86
#